data_AF-A0A8T2Y159-F1
#
_entry.id   AF-A0A8T2Y159-F1
#
_cell.length_a   1.000
_cell.length_b   1.000
_cell.length_c   1.000
_cell.angle_alpha   90.00
_cell.angle_beta   90.00
_cell.angle_gamma   90.00
#
_symmetry.space_group_name_H-M   'P 1'
#
loop_
_entity.id
_entity.type
_entity.pdbx_description
1 polymer ?
#
loop_
_entity_poly.entity_id
_entity_poly.type
_entity_poly.pdbx_seq_one_letter_code
_entity_poly.pdbx_strand_id
1 'polypeptide(L)'
;MIGSCRSCDSCSNNLENYCSEVIITYGAKDQDGTITYGGYSDIMVVDEHFVVHIPDNLSLDAAAPLLCAGITVYSPLRFYGLDKPGMHVGVVGLGGLGHVGVKFAKAMGVKVTVISTSPNKKQEALEHLGADSFLVSRDQDQMQAAMGTMDGVIDTVSAMHPILPLISLLKTQGKLVLVGAPAKPLELPVFPLIVGINAILVCSNYRGSSCINACISVCVLNLSQH
;
A
#
# COMPACT_ATOMS: atom_id res chain seq x y z
N MET A 1 -8.20 8.78 9.91
CA MET A 1 -8.11 8.96 11.37
C MET A 1 -8.35 10.43 11.67
N ILE A 2 -8.95 10.75 12.81
CA ILE A 2 -9.32 12.12 13.18
C ILE A 2 -8.77 12.54 14.55
N GLY A 3 -8.07 11.64 15.25
CA GLY A 3 -7.55 11.89 16.59
C GLY A 3 -6.49 10.87 17.04
N SER A 4 -5.68 11.26 18.02
CA SER A 4 -4.75 10.41 18.77
C SER A 4 -4.42 11.06 20.12
N CYS A 5 -3.68 10.40 21.02
CA CYS A 5 -3.31 10.99 22.32
C CYS A 5 -2.26 12.11 22.25
N ARG A 6 -1.63 12.33 21.08
CA ARG A 6 -0.63 13.38 20.79
C ARG A 6 0.65 13.39 21.64
N SER A 7 0.79 12.48 22.60
CA SER A 7 1.83 12.54 23.63
C SER A 7 2.65 11.26 23.79
N CYS A 8 2.20 10.12 23.24
CA CYS A 8 2.98 8.88 23.27
C CYS A 8 4.16 8.91 22.30
N ASP A 9 5.06 7.94 22.43
CA ASP A 9 6.24 7.80 21.57
C ASP A 9 5.87 7.72 20.09
N SER A 10 4.82 6.98 19.74
CA SER A 10 4.35 6.90 18.36
C SER A 10 3.93 8.27 17.84
N CYS A 11 3.12 9.02 18.61
CA CYS A 11 2.69 10.35 18.19
C CYS A 11 3.85 11.34 18.07
N SER A 12 4.80 11.29 19.00
CA SER A 12 6.00 12.15 18.99
C SER A 12 6.91 11.87 17.79
N ASN A 13 6.84 10.66 17.23
CA ASN A 13 7.57 10.26 16.03
C ASN A 13 6.75 10.41 14.72
N ASN A 14 5.63 11.14 14.76
CA ASN A 14 4.67 11.27 13.65
C ASN A 14 4.14 9.92 13.17
N LEU A 15 3.92 8.97 14.07
CA LEU A 15 3.38 7.62 13.82
C LEU A 15 2.04 7.48 14.55
N GLU A 16 1.19 8.50 14.47
CA GLU A 16 -0.07 8.60 15.22
C GLU A 16 -1.05 7.47 14.90
N ASN A 17 -0.94 6.86 13.72
CA ASN A 17 -1.71 5.68 13.32
C ASN A 17 -1.36 4.41 14.12
N TYR A 18 -0.21 4.40 14.81
CA TYR A 18 0.20 3.37 15.77
C TYR A 18 -0.03 3.79 17.22
N CYS A 19 -0.76 4.89 17.45
CA CYS A 19 -1.21 5.26 18.77
C CYS A 19 -2.25 4.25 19.28
N SER A 20 -2.13 3.82 20.54
CA SER A 20 -3.11 2.96 21.20
C SER A 20 -4.47 3.63 21.38
N GLU A 21 -4.50 4.97 21.39
CA GLU A 21 -5.70 5.81 21.53
C GLU A 21 -6.04 6.50 20.19
N VAL A 22 -5.77 5.83 19.06
CA VAL A 22 -6.16 6.36 17.75
C VAL A 22 -7.68 6.42 17.61
N ILE A 23 -8.18 7.56 17.13
CA ILE A 23 -9.59 7.77 16.84
C ILE A 23 -9.78 7.65 15.33
N ILE A 24 -10.46 6.58 14.91
CA ILE A 24 -10.77 6.34 13.50
C ILE A 24 -11.90 7.26 13.04
N THR A 25 -11.97 7.48 11.73
CA THR A 25 -12.84 8.50 11.13
C THR A 25 -14.34 8.23 11.30
N TYR A 26 -14.75 6.99 11.52
CA TYR A 26 -16.15 6.64 11.74
C TYR A 26 -16.27 5.40 12.63
N GLY A 27 -17.38 5.29 13.37
CA GLY A 27 -17.72 4.12 14.17
C GLY A 27 -16.87 3.94 15.44
N ALA A 28 -16.01 4.89 15.77
CA ALA A 28 -15.31 4.97 17.05
C ALA A 28 -15.94 6.01 17.98
N LYS A 29 -15.58 5.92 19.26
CA LYS A 29 -15.85 6.97 20.24
C LYS A 29 -14.77 8.05 20.15
N ASP A 30 -15.19 9.30 20.12
CA ASP A 30 -14.31 10.46 20.17
C ASP A 30 -13.95 10.82 21.64
N GLN A 31 -13.09 11.81 21.83
CA GLN A 31 -12.63 12.30 23.14
C GLN A 31 -13.77 12.84 24.01
N ASP A 32 -14.78 13.43 23.38
CA ASP A 32 -15.99 13.93 24.05
C ASP A 32 -17.02 12.82 24.37
N GLY A 33 -16.71 11.57 24.00
CA GLY A 33 -17.56 10.40 24.20
C GLY A 33 -18.63 10.19 23.12
N THR A 34 -18.74 11.08 22.14
CA THR A 34 -19.67 10.94 21.01
C THR A 34 -19.17 9.90 19.99
N ILE A 35 -20.05 9.46 19.10
CA ILE A 35 -19.67 8.55 18.02
C ILE A 35 -19.24 9.37 16.81
N THR A 36 -18.07 9.02 16.28
CA THR A 36 -17.53 9.57 15.03
C THR A 36 -18.36 9.11 13.82
N TYR A 37 -18.73 10.08 12.96
CA TYR A 37 -19.40 9.84 11.68
C TYR A 37 -18.46 10.24 10.53
N GLY A 38 -18.40 9.39 9.50
CA GLY A 38 -17.48 9.57 8.37
C GLY A 38 -17.98 10.55 7.32
N GLY A 39 -17.21 10.70 6.24
CA GLY A 39 -17.47 11.69 5.18
C GLY A 39 -18.67 11.41 4.26
N TYR A 40 -19.58 10.51 4.62
CA TYR A 40 -20.87 10.34 3.91
C TYR A 40 -21.89 11.28 4.55
N SER A 41 -21.51 12.56 4.65
CA SER A 41 -22.21 13.68 5.26
C SER A 41 -21.95 14.94 4.44
N ASP A 42 -22.76 15.96 4.65
CA ASP A 42 -22.59 17.27 4.04
C ASP A 42 -21.44 18.08 4.69
N ILE A 43 -21.24 17.92 5.99
CA ILE A 43 -20.24 18.63 6.79
C ILE A 43 -19.42 17.64 7.61
N MET A 44 -18.13 17.93 7.76
CA MET A 44 -17.21 17.22 8.64
C MET A 44 -16.37 18.22 9.43
N VAL A 45 -16.23 17.99 10.74
CA VAL A 45 -15.37 18.78 11.63
C VAL A 45 -14.26 17.86 12.13
N VAL A 46 -13.01 18.28 11.95
CA VAL A 46 -11.81 17.50 12.29
C VAL A 46 -10.76 18.44 12.86
N ASP A 47 -9.97 17.95 13.82
CA ASP A 47 -8.79 18.65 14.33
C ASP A 47 -7.77 18.91 13.21
N GLU A 48 -7.23 20.14 13.16
CA GLU A 48 -6.36 20.60 12.08
C GLU A 48 -5.14 19.71 11.83
N HIS A 49 -4.64 19.02 12.86
CA HIS A 49 -3.48 18.13 12.73
C HIS A 49 -3.76 16.93 11.82
N PHE A 50 -5.01 16.49 11.76
CA PHE A 50 -5.44 15.34 10.95
C PHE A 50 -6.02 15.76 9.59
N VAL A 51 -6.00 17.06 9.29
CA VAL A 51 -6.36 17.59 7.98
C VAL A 51 -5.12 17.66 7.10
N VAL A 52 -5.29 17.32 5.83
CA VAL A 52 -4.22 17.39 4.82
C VAL A 52 -4.61 18.38 3.75
N HIS A 53 -3.61 19.15 3.28
CA HIS A 53 -3.81 20.12 2.21
C HIS A 53 -3.77 19.41 0.86
N ILE A 54 -4.83 19.58 0.06
CA ILE A 54 -4.88 19.10 -1.31
C ILE A 54 -4.40 20.24 -2.24
N PRO A 55 -3.34 20.03 -3.04
CA PRO A 55 -2.87 21.02 -3.99
C PRO A 55 -3.93 21.39 -5.03
N ASP A 56 -3.99 22.66 -5.42
CA ASP A 56 -5.00 23.20 -6.36
C ASP A 56 -4.98 22.53 -7.74
N ASN A 57 -3.86 21.92 -8.13
CA ASN A 57 -3.69 21.23 -9.41
C ASN A 57 -4.06 19.74 -9.37
N LEU A 58 -4.60 19.25 -8.25
CA LEU A 58 -5.16 17.90 -8.14
C LEU A 58 -6.67 17.99 -7.97
N SER A 59 -7.43 17.32 -8.84
CA SER A 59 -8.88 17.28 -8.70
C SER A 59 -9.28 16.53 -7.42
N LEU A 60 -10.32 17.02 -6.74
CA LEU A 60 -10.72 16.50 -5.43
C LEU A 60 -11.19 15.05 -5.48
N ASP A 61 -11.83 14.65 -6.59
CA ASP A 61 -12.26 13.28 -6.86
C ASP A 61 -11.07 12.31 -7.03
N ALA A 62 -9.99 12.76 -7.66
CA ALA A 62 -8.75 12.00 -7.79
C ALA A 62 -7.96 11.97 -6.46
N ALA A 63 -8.04 13.02 -5.66
CA ALA A 63 -7.38 13.10 -4.35
C ALA A 63 -8.00 12.16 -3.31
N ALA A 64 -9.33 12.03 -3.30
CA ALA A 64 -10.07 11.24 -2.32
C ALA A 64 -9.53 9.79 -2.12
N PRO A 65 -9.33 8.97 -3.16
CA PRO A 65 -8.81 7.60 -2.99
C PRO A 65 -7.35 7.56 -2.51
N LEU A 66 -6.57 8.63 -2.68
CA LEU A 66 -5.17 8.67 -2.23
C LEU A 66 -5.04 8.72 -0.71
N LEU A 67 -6.04 9.31 -0.03
CA LEU A 67 -6.08 9.46 1.42
C LEU A 67 -6.23 8.14 2.17
N CYS A 68 -6.58 7.06 1.46
CA CYS A 68 -6.64 5.71 2.02
C CYS A 68 -5.77 4.75 1.20
N ALA A 69 -6.17 4.42 -0.02
CA ALA A 69 -5.45 3.43 -0.84
C ALA A 69 -4.04 3.93 -1.23
N GLY A 70 -3.91 5.21 -1.57
CA GLY A 70 -2.63 5.79 -2.00
C GLY A 70 -1.55 5.73 -0.95
N ILE A 71 -1.81 6.31 0.21
CA ILE A 71 -0.87 6.28 1.33
C ILE A 71 -0.59 4.84 1.84
N THR A 72 -1.59 3.94 1.77
CA THR A 72 -1.41 2.53 2.15
C THR A 72 -0.37 1.80 1.30
N VAL A 73 -0.25 2.11 0.01
CA VAL A 73 0.78 1.52 -0.87
C VAL A 73 2.04 2.37 -0.97
N TYR A 74 1.92 3.70 -0.94
CA TYR A 74 3.04 4.63 -1.02
C TYR A 74 3.99 4.48 0.17
N SER A 75 3.43 4.43 1.38
CA SER A 75 4.21 4.36 2.61
C SER A 75 5.17 3.17 2.63
N PRO A 76 4.73 1.91 2.46
CA PRO A 76 5.66 0.78 2.50
C PRO A 76 6.68 0.81 1.37
N LEU A 77 6.33 1.30 0.17
CA LEU A 77 7.29 1.46 -0.92
C LEU A 77 8.47 2.36 -0.50
N ARG A 78 8.18 3.52 0.10
CA ARG A 78 9.20 4.44 0.62
C ARG A 78 9.92 3.89 1.85
N PHE A 79 9.17 3.45 2.86
CA PHE A 79 9.72 3.06 4.15
C PHE A 79 10.69 1.89 4.04
N TYR A 80 10.39 0.94 3.15
CA TYR A 80 11.24 -0.23 2.92
C TYR A 80 12.28 -0.02 1.82
N GLY A 81 12.37 1.18 1.23
CA GLY A 81 13.34 1.49 0.19
C GLY A 81 13.12 0.72 -1.12
N LEU A 82 11.86 0.37 -1.41
CA LEU A 82 11.42 -0.29 -2.65
C LEU A 82 11.15 0.71 -3.78
N ASP A 83 11.42 1.99 -3.54
CA ASP A 83 11.26 3.15 -4.42
C ASP A 83 12.57 3.55 -5.13
N LYS A 84 13.65 2.80 -4.92
CA LYS A 84 14.98 3.12 -5.46
C LYS A 84 15.12 2.70 -6.93
N PRO A 85 15.86 3.45 -7.76
CA PRO A 85 16.17 3.04 -9.12
C PRO A 85 16.80 1.64 -9.18
N GLY A 86 16.36 0.83 -10.15
CA GLY A 86 16.85 -0.54 -10.33
C GLY A 86 16.14 -1.60 -9.47
N MET A 87 15.25 -1.20 -8.55
CA MET A 87 14.40 -2.15 -7.82
C MET A 87 13.36 -2.80 -8.76
N HIS A 88 13.01 -4.05 -8.45
CA HIS A 88 11.93 -4.79 -9.12
C HIS A 88 10.86 -5.15 -8.08
N VAL A 89 9.68 -4.56 -8.21
CA VAL A 89 8.54 -4.72 -7.29
C VAL A 89 7.41 -5.51 -7.93
N GLY A 90 6.93 -6.54 -7.21
CA GLY A 90 5.68 -7.23 -7.53
C GLY A 90 4.47 -6.57 -6.88
N VAL A 91 3.35 -6.46 -7.58
CA VAL A 91 2.06 -6.03 -7.02
C VAL A 91 1.05 -7.16 -7.18
N VAL A 92 0.58 -7.73 -6.07
CA VAL A 92 -0.37 -8.86 -6.07
C VAL A 92 -1.79 -8.34 -5.95
N GLY A 93 -2.62 -8.73 -6.91
CA GLY A 93 -3.99 -8.25 -7.02
C GLY A 93 -4.07 -6.91 -7.75
N LEU A 94 -5.01 -6.80 -8.68
CA LEU A 94 -5.29 -5.59 -9.45
C LEU A 94 -6.72 -5.14 -9.12
N GLY A 95 -6.86 -4.49 -7.97
CA GLY A 95 -8.10 -3.84 -7.49
C GLY A 95 -7.81 -2.39 -7.12
N GLY A 96 -8.56 -1.79 -6.20
CA GLY A 96 -8.35 -0.39 -5.78
C GLY A 96 -6.92 -0.09 -5.32
N LEU A 97 -6.41 -0.86 -4.34
CA LEU A 97 -5.03 -0.69 -3.86
C LEU A 97 -4.01 -1.11 -4.94
N GLY A 98 -4.26 -2.20 -5.66
CA GLY A 98 -3.37 -2.70 -6.70
C GLY A 98 -3.12 -1.68 -7.82
N HIS A 99 -4.17 -1.02 -8.33
CA HIS A 99 -4.05 0.03 -9.35
C HIS A 99 -3.17 1.17 -8.88
N VAL A 100 -3.43 1.66 -7.67
CA VAL A 100 -2.69 2.77 -7.08
C VAL A 100 -1.25 2.34 -6.78
N GLY A 101 -1.03 1.09 -6.36
CA GLY A 101 0.30 0.52 -6.13
C GLY A 101 1.15 0.46 -7.39
N VAL A 102 0.59 0.00 -8.50
CA VAL A 102 1.28 0.01 -9.81
C VAL A 102 1.65 1.44 -10.21
N LYS A 103 0.68 2.36 -10.15
CA LYS A 103 0.89 3.78 -10.48
C LYS A 103 2.03 4.40 -9.65
N PHE A 104 2.02 4.24 -8.33
CA PHE A 104 3.09 4.78 -7.49
C PHE A 104 4.45 4.13 -7.77
N ALA A 105 4.51 2.81 -7.89
CA ALA A 105 5.78 2.13 -8.17
C ALA A 105 6.35 2.56 -9.54
N LYS A 106 5.52 2.69 -10.57
CA LYS A 106 5.96 3.23 -11.87
C LYS A 106 6.40 4.68 -11.77
N ALA A 107 5.66 5.54 -11.04
CA ALA A 107 6.05 6.93 -10.79
C ALA A 107 7.37 7.07 -10.02
N MET A 108 7.73 6.08 -9.19
CA MET A 108 9.03 6.00 -8.50
C MET A 108 10.15 5.49 -9.40
N GLY A 109 9.87 5.12 -10.66
CA GLY A 109 10.86 4.67 -11.64
C GLY A 109 11.37 3.26 -11.41
N VAL A 110 10.62 2.41 -10.69
CA VAL A 110 11.00 1.00 -10.48
C VAL A 110 10.35 0.08 -11.50
N LYS A 111 10.93 -1.11 -11.68
CA LYS A 111 10.33 -2.15 -12.52
C LYS A 111 9.15 -2.77 -11.77
N VAL A 112 7.99 -2.86 -12.41
CA VAL A 112 6.76 -3.36 -11.80
C VAL A 112 6.28 -4.62 -12.50
N THR A 113 5.96 -5.64 -11.71
CA THR A 113 5.29 -6.86 -12.20
C THR A 113 3.96 -7.02 -11.48
N VAL A 114 2.87 -7.05 -12.24
CA VAL A 114 1.55 -7.35 -11.69
C VAL A 114 1.38 -8.87 -11.60
N ILE A 115 0.93 -9.35 -10.44
CA ILE A 115 0.68 -10.77 -10.18
C ILE A 115 -0.82 -10.92 -9.95
N SER A 116 -1.49 -11.75 -10.74
CA SER A 116 -2.94 -11.94 -10.66
C SER A 116 -3.36 -13.38 -10.92
N THR A 117 -4.51 -13.77 -10.36
CA THR A 117 -5.15 -15.04 -10.72
C THR A 117 -5.93 -14.95 -12.02
N SER A 118 -6.26 -13.75 -12.49
CA SER A 118 -7.15 -13.51 -13.63
C SER A 118 -6.37 -12.97 -14.84
N PRO A 119 -6.18 -13.78 -15.91
CA PRO A 119 -5.41 -13.36 -17.08
C PRO A 119 -6.00 -12.16 -17.84
N ASN A 120 -7.31 -11.94 -17.74
CA ASN A 120 -8.00 -10.81 -18.37
C ASN A 120 -7.53 -9.43 -17.87
N LYS A 121 -6.88 -9.37 -16.70
CA LYS A 121 -6.31 -8.13 -16.15
C LYS A 121 -4.96 -7.76 -16.76
N LYS A 122 -4.42 -8.60 -17.66
CA LYS A 122 -3.12 -8.38 -18.31
C LYS A 122 -3.11 -7.11 -19.15
N GLN A 123 -4.14 -6.90 -19.96
CA GLN A 123 -4.21 -5.73 -20.83
C GLN A 123 -4.24 -4.43 -20.01
N GLU A 124 -5.11 -4.39 -18.99
CA GLU A 124 -5.18 -3.26 -18.03
C GLU A 124 -3.83 -3.00 -17.35
N ALA A 125 -3.18 -4.05 -16.84
CA ALA A 125 -1.88 -3.91 -16.17
C ALA A 125 -0.79 -3.33 -17.09
N LEU A 126 -0.67 -3.84 -18.31
CA LEU A 126 0.43 -3.49 -19.21
C LEU A 126 0.17 -2.19 -19.98
N GLU A 127 -1.03 -2.04 -20.56
CA GLU A 127 -1.34 -0.93 -21.47
C GLU A 127 -1.86 0.31 -20.73
N HIS A 128 -2.72 0.13 -19.73
CA HIS A 128 -3.35 1.25 -19.02
C HIS A 128 -2.58 1.70 -17.78
N LEU A 129 -1.99 0.77 -17.04
CA LEU A 129 -1.24 1.07 -15.82
C LEU A 129 0.29 1.12 -16.03
N GLY A 130 0.77 0.69 -17.20
CA GLY A 130 2.19 0.75 -17.56
C GLY A 130 3.10 -0.20 -16.78
N ALA A 131 2.57 -1.32 -16.27
CA ALA A 131 3.40 -2.36 -15.66
C ALA A 131 4.36 -2.97 -16.70
N ASP A 132 5.57 -3.33 -16.28
CA ASP A 132 6.59 -3.88 -17.18
C ASP A 132 6.37 -5.37 -17.47
N SER A 133 5.67 -6.08 -16.60
CA SER A 133 5.38 -7.50 -16.74
C SER A 133 4.10 -7.90 -16.02
N PHE A 134 3.52 -9.02 -16.43
CA PHE A 134 2.34 -9.60 -15.82
C PHE A 134 2.53 -11.10 -15.63
N LEU A 135 2.24 -11.59 -14.41
CA LEU A 135 2.32 -13.00 -14.05
C LEU A 135 0.95 -13.53 -13.65
N VAL A 136 0.59 -14.68 -14.22
CA VAL A 136 -0.58 -15.43 -13.77
C VAL A 136 -0.17 -16.33 -12.61
N SER A 137 -0.66 -16.08 -11.40
CA SER A 137 -0.21 -16.80 -10.20
C SER A 137 -0.58 -18.30 -10.18
N ARG A 138 -1.46 -18.73 -11.09
CA ARG A 138 -1.85 -20.14 -11.31
C ARG A 138 -1.01 -20.83 -12.38
N ASP A 139 -0.22 -20.08 -13.14
CA ASP A 139 0.68 -20.61 -14.17
C ASP A 139 2.03 -20.93 -13.51
N GLN A 140 2.31 -22.22 -13.37
CA GLN A 140 3.51 -22.69 -12.67
C GLN A 140 4.79 -22.33 -13.41
N ASP A 141 4.79 -22.36 -14.74
CA ASP A 141 5.98 -22.08 -15.55
C ASP A 141 6.35 -20.59 -15.44
N GLN A 142 5.36 -19.70 -15.49
CA GLN A 142 5.57 -18.26 -15.26
C GLN A 142 6.11 -17.97 -13.85
N MET A 143 5.53 -18.60 -12.83
CA MET A 143 5.96 -18.41 -11.45
C MET A 143 7.37 -18.95 -11.22
N GLN A 144 7.70 -20.09 -11.81
CA GLN A 144 9.03 -20.70 -11.73
C GLN A 144 10.10 -19.83 -12.39
N ALA A 145 9.80 -19.28 -13.58
CA ALA A 145 10.71 -18.40 -14.30
C ALA A 145 10.99 -17.07 -13.57
N ALA A 146 10.07 -16.64 -12.70
CA ALA A 146 10.18 -15.40 -11.94
C ALA A 146 10.74 -15.58 -10.51
N MET A 147 11.15 -16.79 -10.12
CA MET A 147 11.71 -17.06 -8.80
C MET A 147 12.97 -16.23 -8.52
N GLY A 148 13.06 -15.63 -7.34
CA GLY A 148 14.24 -14.87 -6.93
C GLY A 148 14.51 -13.61 -7.76
N THR A 149 13.49 -13.01 -8.37
CA THR A 149 13.66 -11.84 -9.26
C THR A 149 13.24 -10.51 -8.66
N MET A 150 12.40 -10.51 -7.62
CA MET A 150 11.79 -9.30 -7.07
C MET A 150 12.47 -8.86 -5.76
N ASP A 151 12.76 -7.58 -5.63
CA ASP A 151 13.30 -6.96 -4.42
C ASP A 151 12.21 -6.76 -3.36
N GLY A 152 10.95 -6.64 -3.78
CA GLY A 152 9.80 -6.60 -2.89
C GLY A 152 8.49 -6.95 -3.58
N VAL A 153 7.51 -7.37 -2.80
CA VAL A 153 6.16 -7.68 -3.25
C VAL A 153 5.16 -6.96 -2.35
N ILE A 154 4.27 -6.16 -2.93
CA ILE A 154 3.14 -5.53 -2.24
C ILE A 154 1.90 -6.37 -2.51
N ASP A 155 1.38 -7.00 -1.47
CA ASP A 155 0.20 -7.86 -1.56
C ASP A 155 -1.06 -7.12 -1.11
N THR A 156 -1.95 -6.89 -2.07
CA THR A 156 -3.21 -6.15 -1.88
C THR A 156 -4.44 -7.05 -1.78
N VAL A 157 -4.25 -8.37 -1.77
CA VAL A 157 -5.35 -9.34 -1.83
C VAL A 157 -6.04 -9.45 -0.46
N SER A 158 -7.32 -9.10 -0.41
CA SER A 158 -8.14 -9.20 0.81
C SER A 158 -8.84 -10.56 0.98
N ALA A 159 -8.63 -11.49 0.05
CA ALA A 159 -9.11 -12.87 0.16
C ALA A 159 -8.00 -13.79 0.67
N MET A 160 -8.38 -14.93 1.24
CA MET A 160 -7.42 -15.99 1.55
C MET A 160 -6.71 -16.45 0.28
N HIS A 161 -5.39 -16.51 0.34
CA HIS A 161 -4.55 -17.01 -0.74
C HIS A 161 -3.20 -17.49 -0.18
N PRO A 162 -2.50 -18.40 -0.90
CA PRO A 162 -1.21 -18.91 -0.46
C PRO A 162 -0.12 -17.84 -0.65
N ILE A 163 0.65 -17.57 0.41
CA ILE A 163 1.78 -16.63 0.36
C ILE A 163 3.10 -17.29 -0.03
N LEU A 164 3.22 -18.62 0.09
CA LEU A 164 4.43 -19.36 -0.27
C LEU A 164 4.91 -19.06 -1.70
N PRO A 165 4.06 -19.09 -2.75
CA PRO A 165 4.51 -18.78 -4.10
C PRO A 165 5.03 -17.35 -4.23
N LEU A 166 4.49 -16.40 -3.45
CA LEU A 166 4.93 -15.01 -3.45
C LEU A 166 6.31 -14.85 -2.81
N ILE A 167 6.57 -15.58 -1.71
CA ILE A 167 7.88 -15.60 -1.06
C ILE A 167 8.95 -16.14 -2.03
N SER A 168 8.63 -17.14 -2.84
CA SER A 168 9.55 -17.70 -3.85
C SER A 168 9.95 -16.71 -4.95
N LEU A 169 9.15 -15.67 -5.21
CA LEU A 169 9.48 -14.62 -6.17
C LEU A 169 10.53 -13.64 -5.65
N LEU A 170 10.72 -13.58 -4.33
CA LEU A 170 11.64 -12.65 -3.69
C LEU A 170 13.10 -13.08 -3.87
N LYS A 171 13.95 -12.12 -4.23
CA LYS A 171 15.40 -12.21 -4.06
C LYS A 171 15.76 -12.41 -2.60
N THR A 172 17.02 -12.78 -2.33
CA THR A 172 17.59 -12.73 -0.98
C THR A 172 17.42 -11.34 -0.37
N GLN A 173 16.97 -11.26 0.89
CA GLN A 173 16.60 -10.00 1.58
C GLN A 173 15.38 -9.28 0.99
N GLY A 174 14.61 -9.97 0.15
CA GLY A 174 13.37 -9.45 -0.39
C GLY A 174 12.30 -9.29 0.68
N LYS A 175 11.36 -8.39 0.42
CA LYS A 175 10.32 -7.99 1.37
C LYS A 175 8.94 -8.31 0.83
N LEU A 176 8.18 -9.12 1.55
CA LEU A 176 6.75 -9.29 1.31
C LEU A 176 5.99 -8.34 2.21
N VAL A 177 5.33 -7.34 1.63
CA VAL A 177 4.51 -6.37 2.36
C VAL A 177 3.04 -6.72 2.20
N LEU A 178 2.39 -7.10 3.29
CA LEU A 178 0.97 -7.41 3.31
C LEU A 178 0.18 -6.14 3.66
N VAL A 179 -0.63 -5.67 2.71
CA VAL A 179 -1.58 -4.56 2.92
C VAL A 179 -3.04 -4.99 2.74
N GLY A 180 -3.29 -6.18 2.20
CA GLY A 180 -4.60 -6.82 2.22
C GLY A 180 -5.00 -7.28 3.62
N ALA A 181 -6.31 -7.24 3.90
CA ALA A 181 -6.87 -7.64 5.19
C ALA A 181 -7.81 -8.86 5.04
N PRO A 182 -7.27 -10.09 4.93
CA PRO A 182 -8.09 -11.30 4.86
C PRO A 182 -8.79 -11.59 6.18
N ALA A 183 -10.01 -12.11 6.10
CA ALA A 183 -10.83 -12.43 7.28
C ALA A 183 -10.30 -13.60 8.13
N LYS A 184 -9.41 -14.42 7.57
CA LYS A 184 -8.78 -15.57 8.24
C LYS A 184 -7.26 -15.40 8.24
N PRO A 185 -6.56 -15.92 9.26
CA PRO A 185 -5.10 -15.90 9.30
C PRO A 185 -4.50 -16.55 8.05
N LEU A 186 -3.38 -16.00 7.59
CA LEU A 186 -2.59 -16.59 6.50
C LEU A 186 -1.63 -17.64 7.05
N GLU A 187 -1.44 -18.72 6.30
CA GLU A 187 -0.47 -19.75 6.64
C GLU A 187 0.94 -19.31 6.25
N LEU A 188 1.85 -19.31 7.23
CA LEU A 188 3.22 -18.85 7.04
C LEU A 188 4.24 -20.00 7.13
N PRO A 189 4.82 -20.42 5.99
CA PRO A 189 5.97 -21.31 6.02
C PRO A 189 7.23 -20.55 6.43
N VAL A 190 7.79 -20.90 7.60
CA VAL A 190 8.95 -20.20 8.18
C VAL A 190 10.27 -20.55 7.48
N PHE A 191 10.42 -21.78 7.00
CA PHE A 191 11.69 -22.26 6.43
C PHE A 191 12.17 -21.45 5.20
N PRO A 192 11.32 -21.13 4.20
CA PRO A 192 11.70 -20.25 3.10
C PRO A 192 12.17 -18.86 3.52
N LEU A 193 11.63 -18.31 4.62
CA LEU A 193 12.06 -17.01 5.14
C LEU A 193 13.48 -17.06 5.70
N ILE A 194 13.81 -18.15 6.41
CA ILE A 194 15.15 -18.36 6.98
C ILE A 194 16.19 -18.49 5.87
N VAL A 195 15.90 -19.32 4.86
CA VAL A 195 16.85 -19.60 3.76
C VAL A 195 17.06 -18.37 2.86
N GLY A 196 15.98 -17.63 2.56
CA GLY A 196 16.05 -16.43 1.72
C GLY A 196 16.49 -15.16 2.47
N ILE A 197 16.61 -15.20 3.80
CA ILE A 197 16.75 -14.00 4.65
C ILE A 197 15.61 -12.99 4.33
N ASN A 198 14.41 -13.51 4.08
CA ASN A 198 13.28 -12.71 3.64
C ASN A 198 12.48 -12.23 4.85
N ALA A 199 11.92 -11.02 4.74
CA ALA A 199 11.07 -10.45 5.78
C ALA A 199 9.62 -10.36 5.28
N ILE A 200 8.67 -10.77 6.13
CA ILE A 200 7.26 -10.43 5.96
C ILE A 200 6.97 -9.24 6.86
N LEU A 201 6.40 -8.22 6.24
CA LEU A 201 6.18 -6.92 6.86
C LEU A 201 4.70 -6.57 6.70
N VAL A 202 4.03 -6.27 7.81
CA VAL A 202 2.67 -5.75 7.80
C VAL A 202 2.78 -4.26 8.07
N CYS A 203 2.35 -3.42 7.14
CA CYS A 203 2.52 -1.98 7.31
C CYS A 203 1.37 -1.15 6.77
N SER A 204 0.77 -0.43 7.71
CA SER A 204 0.09 0.83 7.52
C SER A 204 1.05 1.88 8.08
N ASN A 205 2.18 2.20 7.44
CA ASN A 205 3.20 3.09 8.04
C ASN A 205 2.86 4.57 7.77
N TYR A 206 1.79 5.10 8.37
CA TYR A 206 1.44 6.50 8.17
C TYR A 206 2.38 7.39 9.00
N ARG A 207 3.37 8.05 8.36
CA ARG A 207 4.19 9.06 9.04
C ARG A 207 3.46 10.42 9.16
N GLY A 208 2.27 10.41 9.74
CA GLY A 208 1.40 11.57 9.91
C GLY A 208 1.02 12.26 8.60
N SER A 209 0.61 13.53 8.69
CA SER A 209 0.22 14.38 7.55
C SER A 209 1.37 14.63 6.56
N SER A 210 2.63 14.62 7.02
CA SER A 210 3.81 14.80 6.17
C SER A 210 3.95 13.70 5.09
N CYS A 211 3.68 12.44 5.45
CA CYS A 211 3.75 11.32 4.52
C CYS A 211 2.63 11.37 3.48
N ILE A 212 1.43 11.80 3.90
CA ILE A 212 0.29 11.99 3.00
C ILE A 212 0.57 13.13 2.02
N ASN A 213 1.13 14.26 2.49
CA ASN A 213 1.53 15.35 1.61
C ASN A 213 2.60 14.91 0.60
N ALA A 214 3.57 14.09 1.01
CA ALA A 214 4.56 13.52 0.09
C ALA A 214 3.92 12.55 -0.93
N CYS A 215 2.97 11.72 -0.49
CA CYS A 215 2.18 10.83 -1.36
C CYS A 215 1.41 11.64 -2.42
N ILE A 216 0.70 12.68 -1.98
CA ILE A 216 -0.05 13.59 -2.86
C ILE A 216 0.92 14.30 -3.82
N SER A 217 2.07 14.77 -3.34
CA SER A 217 3.07 15.44 -4.18
C SER A 217 3.61 14.53 -5.28
N VAL A 218 3.89 13.26 -4.97
CA VAL A 218 4.32 12.28 -5.99
C VAL A 218 3.22 12.04 -7.02
N CYS A 219 1.96 11.99 -6.59
CA CYS A 219 0.81 11.88 -7.49
C CYS A 219 0.69 13.09 -8.41
N VAL A 220 0.76 14.30 -7.86
CA VAL A 220 0.68 15.55 -8.63
C VAL A 220 1.79 15.62 -9.69
N LEU A 221 3.02 15.24 -9.34
CA LEU A 221 4.16 15.36 -10.24
C LEU A 221 4.21 14.28 -11.34
N ASN A 222 3.63 13.09 -11.11
CA ASN A 222 3.86 11.93 -11.99
C ASN A 222 2.59 11.22 -12.47
N LEU A 223 1.44 11.44 -11.82
CA LEU A 223 0.19 10.71 -12.08
C LEU A 223 -0.96 11.59 -12.59
N SER A 224 -0.83 12.92 -12.51
CA SER A 224 -1.84 13.88 -12.99
C SER A 224 -1.86 14.06 -14.51
N GLN A 225 -0.91 13.46 -15.24
CA GLN A 225 -0.78 13.61 -16.70
C GLN A 225 -1.49 12.52 -17.53
N HIS A 226 -2.17 11.55 -16.89
CA HIS A 226 -2.84 10.43 -17.57
C HIS A 226 -4.23 10.11 -17.01
#